data_AF-A0A0J7I8I4-F1
#
_entry.id   AF-A0A0J7I8I4-F1
#
_cell.length_a   1.000
_cell.length_b   1.000
_cell.length_c   1.000
_cell.angle_alpha   90.00
_cell.angle_beta   90.00
_cell.angle_gamma   90.00
#
_symmetry.space_group_name_H-M   'P 1'
#
loop_
_entity.id
_entity.type
_entity.pdbx_description
1 polymer ?
#
loop_
_entity_poly.entity_id
_entity_poly.type
_entity_poly.pdbx_seq_one_letter_code
_entity_poly.pdbx_strand_id
1 'polypeptide(L)'
;MYQGFYKKFIKNIKNMKKIVLFLGVVVVQSSFAQVGISTESPKATLDVVAKPNDITKTDGFIAPRLTGNELKAKDLLYGTDQLGAIIYATAAASPVTPKTINVTQVGYYYFDGSLWIKITDGNSGTIEPWNVSGTNTPAALNTQDIYQMGKIGINSKTPSAALHILNDNKTTADDNIIIDSYNTTPGSEFFFRGARGTEALPQNLQNDDNIGAFHFRPYFNGAFQNTSSIVARYKGDGTTNLSNMFFNASGSTRMFIQEDGHVGINTTAPEKQLEVVGDFRASKADTPSSTQFLLETNSNLLSGFNVYGVTDTTSGTGSFFAQNKSNTIISQSSPTGSSGSLNIQNVGNTTFLNFYSSDSDGRSNNISTVPGGSTSFSTTDNTNPAYGTSAFATHPALGVYFQFKDTNDVNKGFYYFPKTDGKRGQVLVTHGKSSDPGNGNMNNNLTWRDVADLILLKAPNGTCYKLTVSNLGVLGTVADTDCAVDAYNPGAFARTAGASVQDPDALTAEKVSIMLEKQDKIIKDLEKKVKDLQAHKSKP
;
A
#
# COMPACT_ATOMS: atom_id res chain seq x y z
N MET A 1 43.53 -11.73 -140.38
CA MET A 1 43.29 -10.60 -139.44
C MET A 1 42.27 -10.90 -138.33
N TYR A 2 41.25 -11.74 -138.56
CA TYR A 2 40.15 -11.97 -137.60
C TYR A 2 40.48 -12.84 -136.35
N GLN A 3 41.38 -13.81 -136.44
CA GLN A 3 41.72 -14.69 -135.29
C GLN A 3 42.50 -13.98 -134.17
N GLY A 4 43.25 -12.92 -134.48
CA GLY A 4 44.04 -12.17 -133.49
C GLY A 4 43.19 -11.28 -132.58
N PHE A 5 42.12 -10.68 -133.13
CA PHE A 5 41.21 -9.81 -132.38
C PHE A 5 40.37 -10.57 -131.35
N TYR A 6 39.87 -11.76 -131.71
CA TYR A 6 39.02 -12.57 -130.84
C TYR A 6 39.79 -13.10 -129.61
N LYS A 7 41.04 -13.55 -129.79
CA LYS A 7 41.91 -13.98 -128.67
C LYS A 7 42.26 -12.83 -127.72
N LYS A 8 42.44 -11.60 -128.24
CA LYS A 8 42.73 -10.41 -127.43
C LYS A 8 41.50 -9.95 -126.61
N PHE A 9 40.30 -10.04 -127.20
CA PHE A 9 39.04 -9.72 -126.52
C PHE A 9 38.72 -10.69 -125.38
N ILE A 10 38.87 -12.00 -125.59
CA ILE A 10 38.65 -13.02 -124.54
C ILE A 10 39.69 -12.92 -123.41
N LYS A 11 40.96 -12.62 -123.73
CA LYS A 11 42.01 -12.39 -122.74
C LYS A 11 41.70 -11.16 -121.86
N ASN A 12 41.18 -10.08 -122.46
CA ASN A 12 40.77 -8.88 -121.72
C ASN A 12 39.54 -9.12 -120.83
N ILE A 13 38.55 -9.91 -121.28
CA ILE A 13 37.39 -10.28 -120.43
C ILE A 13 37.81 -11.18 -119.26
N LYS A 14 38.72 -12.15 -119.49
CA LYS A 14 39.26 -12.98 -118.39
C LYS A 14 40.09 -12.15 -117.40
N ASN A 15 40.85 -11.16 -117.88
CA ASN A 15 41.61 -10.26 -117.00
C ASN A 15 40.71 -9.26 -116.25
N MET A 16 39.66 -8.73 -116.87
CA MET A 16 38.64 -7.91 -116.19
C MET A 16 37.87 -8.70 -115.13
N LYS A 17 37.51 -9.97 -115.39
CA LYS A 17 36.89 -10.82 -114.35
C LYS A 17 37.84 -11.07 -113.18
N LYS A 18 39.13 -11.25 -113.43
CA LYS A 18 40.14 -11.37 -112.37
C LYS A 18 40.34 -10.07 -111.59
N ILE A 19 40.33 -8.91 -112.27
CA ILE A 19 40.46 -7.58 -111.64
C ILE A 19 39.20 -7.22 -110.84
N VAL A 20 38.00 -7.51 -111.33
CA VAL A 20 36.74 -7.29 -110.61
C VAL A 20 36.62 -8.23 -109.41
N LEU A 21 37.06 -9.49 -109.53
CA LEU A 21 37.13 -10.44 -108.40
C LEU A 21 38.18 -10.01 -107.37
N PHE A 22 39.32 -9.46 -107.81
CA PHE A 22 40.38 -8.99 -106.91
C PHE A 22 40.00 -7.67 -106.22
N LEU A 23 39.34 -6.73 -106.91
CA LEU A 23 38.77 -5.52 -106.29
C LEU A 23 37.65 -5.86 -105.29
N GLY A 24 36.82 -6.87 -105.58
CA GLY A 24 35.77 -7.33 -104.66
C GLY A 24 36.30 -7.90 -103.33
N VAL A 25 37.50 -8.48 -103.34
CA VAL A 25 38.16 -9.02 -102.13
C VAL A 25 38.90 -7.92 -101.34
N VAL A 26 39.38 -6.87 -102.01
CA VAL A 26 40.13 -5.77 -101.36
C VAL A 26 39.22 -4.73 -100.68
N VAL A 27 37.94 -4.61 -101.07
CA VAL A 27 36.98 -3.65 -100.47
C VAL A 27 36.44 -4.10 -99.09
N VAL A 28 36.77 -5.30 -98.60
CA VAL A 28 36.33 -5.79 -97.27
C VAL A 28 37.29 -5.37 -96.12
N GLN A 29 38.36 -4.62 -96.41
CA GLN A 29 39.41 -4.31 -95.42
C GLN A 29 39.16 -3.03 -94.57
N SER A 30 37.97 -2.45 -94.63
CA SER A 30 37.63 -1.27 -93.81
C SER A 30 36.20 -1.30 -93.25
N SER A 31 35.78 -2.45 -92.72
CA SER A 31 34.68 -2.50 -91.77
C SER A 31 35.27 -2.68 -90.37
N PHE A 32 34.96 -1.76 -89.46
CA PHE A 32 35.28 -1.84 -88.04
C PHE A 32 34.99 -3.26 -87.51
N ALA A 33 35.83 -3.77 -86.60
CA ALA A 33 35.84 -5.16 -86.11
C ALA A 33 34.58 -5.62 -85.35
N GLN A 34 33.45 -4.93 -85.53
CA GLN A 34 32.14 -5.24 -84.96
C GLN A 34 31.36 -6.15 -85.91
N VAL A 35 30.79 -7.22 -85.37
CA VAL A 35 29.89 -8.12 -86.08
C VAL A 35 28.45 -7.74 -85.73
N GLY A 36 27.74 -7.18 -86.70
CA GLY A 36 26.29 -6.94 -86.60
C GLY A 36 25.51 -8.13 -87.16
N ILE A 37 24.58 -8.67 -86.39
CA ILE A 37 23.59 -9.65 -86.85
C ILE A 37 22.23 -8.96 -86.80
N SER A 38 21.55 -8.89 -87.95
CA SER A 38 20.27 -8.20 -88.12
C SER A 38 20.30 -6.67 -87.88
N THR A 39 21.49 -6.04 -87.89
CA THR A 39 21.68 -4.58 -87.82
C THR A 39 22.81 -4.13 -88.76
N GLU A 40 22.63 -2.97 -89.41
CA GLU A 40 23.66 -2.34 -90.25
C GLU A 40 24.56 -1.37 -89.48
N SER A 41 24.21 -1.08 -88.21
CA SER A 41 24.96 -0.18 -87.33
C SER A 41 25.14 -0.86 -85.96
N PRO A 42 26.10 -1.81 -85.85
CA PRO A 42 26.34 -2.54 -84.61
C PRO A 42 26.88 -1.61 -83.51
N LYS A 43 26.33 -1.74 -82.29
CA LYS A 43 26.72 -0.93 -81.13
C LYS A 43 27.72 -1.60 -80.19
N ALA A 44 28.10 -2.85 -80.47
CA ALA A 44 29.06 -3.64 -79.70
C ALA A 44 29.92 -4.50 -80.64
N THR A 45 30.98 -5.13 -80.13
CA THR A 45 31.83 -6.06 -80.90
C THR A 45 31.02 -7.21 -81.51
N LEU A 46 29.98 -7.67 -80.81
CA LEU A 46 28.91 -8.50 -81.38
C LEU A 46 27.58 -7.85 -80.97
N ASP A 47 26.80 -7.40 -81.95
CA ASP A 47 25.47 -6.83 -81.74
C ASP A 47 24.43 -7.69 -82.46
N VAL A 48 23.57 -8.35 -81.69
CA VAL A 48 22.50 -9.21 -82.19
C VAL A 48 21.17 -8.53 -81.94
N VAL A 49 20.63 -7.89 -82.97
CA VAL A 49 19.38 -7.11 -82.86
C VAL A 49 18.18 -7.98 -83.23
N ALA A 50 17.18 -8.01 -82.34
CA ALA A 50 15.94 -8.76 -82.52
C ALA A 50 15.03 -8.16 -83.61
N LYS A 51 14.11 -8.98 -84.14
CA LYS A 51 13.02 -8.57 -85.04
C LYS A 51 11.65 -8.96 -84.45
N PRO A 52 11.19 -8.27 -83.38
CA PRO A 52 10.05 -8.72 -82.55
C PRO A 52 8.71 -8.89 -83.29
N ASN A 53 8.55 -8.21 -84.43
CA ASN A 53 7.31 -8.23 -85.20
C ASN A 53 7.27 -9.32 -86.29
N ASP A 54 8.38 -10.03 -86.53
CA ASP A 54 8.45 -11.12 -87.50
C ASP A 54 8.27 -12.48 -86.78
N ILE A 55 7.01 -12.88 -86.59
CA ILE A 55 6.63 -14.10 -85.86
C ILE A 55 7.09 -15.41 -86.53
N THR A 56 7.66 -15.35 -87.75
CA THR A 56 8.23 -16.52 -88.44
C THR A 56 9.70 -16.74 -88.12
N LYS A 57 10.33 -15.81 -87.40
CA LYS A 57 11.73 -15.85 -87.00
C LYS A 57 11.85 -15.94 -85.49
N THR A 58 12.94 -16.55 -85.05
CA THR A 58 13.32 -16.61 -83.64
C THR A 58 14.51 -15.70 -83.43
N ASP A 59 14.42 -14.84 -82.42
CA ASP A 59 15.49 -13.95 -82.00
C ASP A 59 16.29 -14.59 -80.87
N GLY A 60 17.61 -14.41 -80.86
CA GLY A 60 18.45 -14.82 -79.74
C GLY A 60 19.88 -15.15 -80.11
N PHE A 61 20.70 -15.35 -79.09
CA PHE A 61 22.04 -15.89 -79.19
C PHE A 61 22.07 -17.26 -78.50
N ILE A 62 22.56 -18.28 -79.20
CA ILE A 62 22.76 -19.61 -78.63
C ILE A 62 24.26 -19.81 -78.42
N ALA A 63 24.68 -19.92 -77.15
CA ALA A 63 26.07 -20.21 -76.81
C ALA A 63 26.46 -21.65 -77.21
N PRO A 64 27.77 -21.95 -77.37
CA PRO A 64 28.24 -23.32 -77.61
C PRO A 64 27.71 -24.30 -76.55
N ARG A 65 27.20 -25.44 -77.02
CA ARG A 65 26.61 -26.49 -76.17
C ARG A 65 27.62 -27.60 -75.94
N LEU A 66 27.89 -27.92 -74.67
CA LEU A 66 28.83 -28.96 -74.25
C LEU A 66 28.20 -29.72 -73.07
N THR A 67 28.38 -31.02 -72.97
CA THR A 67 28.12 -31.73 -71.71
C THR A 67 29.19 -31.35 -70.68
N GLY A 68 28.91 -31.48 -69.38
CA GLY A 68 29.91 -31.24 -68.34
C GLY A 68 31.16 -32.11 -68.49
N ASN A 69 31.03 -33.32 -69.04
CA ASN A 69 32.17 -34.19 -69.32
C ASN A 69 33.01 -33.73 -70.52
N GLU A 70 32.38 -33.21 -71.59
CA GLU A 70 33.10 -32.61 -72.71
C GLU A 70 33.80 -31.31 -72.32
N LEU A 71 33.20 -30.54 -71.40
CA LEU A 71 33.80 -29.34 -70.83
C LEU A 71 35.03 -29.69 -69.98
N LYS A 72 34.89 -30.70 -69.12
CA LYS A 72 35.97 -31.27 -68.30
C LYS A 72 37.14 -31.77 -69.16
N ALA A 73 36.87 -32.46 -70.26
CA ALA A 73 37.91 -32.93 -71.19
C ALA A 73 38.74 -31.78 -71.78
N LYS A 74 38.24 -30.54 -71.73
CA LYS A 74 38.89 -29.31 -72.20
C LYS A 74 39.46 -28.44 -71.07
N ASP A 75 39.53 -28.93 -69.82
CA ASP A 75 39.96 -28.13 -68.67
C ASP A 75 41.32 -27.43 -68.87
N LEU A 76 42.27 -28.10 -69.55
CA LEU A 76 43.59 -27.54 -69.85
C LEU A 76 43.55 -26.43 -70.90
N LEU A 77 42.49 -26.34 -71.70
CA LEU A 77 42.32 -25.37 -72.78
C LEU A 77 41.61 -24.08 -72.33
N TYR A 78 40.88 -24.11 -71.21
CA TYR A 78 40.22 -22.93 -70.65
C TYR A 78 41.17 -22.22 -69.69
N GLY A 79 41.97 -21.29 -70.21
CA GLY A 79 42.93 -20.48 -69.45
C GLY A 79 42.51 -19.02 -69.32
N THR A 80 43.49 -18.14 -69.12
CA THR A 80 43.29 -16.69 -68.97
C THR A 80 42.55 -16.07 -70.16
N ASP A 81 42.82 -16.56 -71.36
CA ASP A 81 42.27 -16.00 -72.60
C ASP A 81 40.79 -16.36 -72.82
N GLN A 82 40.24 -17.29 -72.02
CA GLN A 82 38.84 -17.71 -72.08
C GLN A 82 38.02 -17.15 -70.90
N LEU A 83 38.58 -16.23 -70.11
CA LEU A 83 37.82 -15.52 -69.07
C LEU A 83 36.59 -14.84 -69.68
N GLY A 84 35.41 -15.11 -69.09
CA GLY A 84 34.12 -14.61 -69.58
C GLY A 84 33.50 -15.45 -70.71
N ALA A 85 34.11 -16.57 -71.11
CA ALA A 85 33.51 -17.48 -72.09
C ALA A 85 32.18 -18.04 -71.57
N ILE A 86 31.12 -17.92 -72.36
CA ILE A 86 29.78 -18.43 -72.02
C ILE A 86 29.50 -19.71 -72.81
N ILE A 87 29.03 -20.74 -72.10
CA ILE A 87 28.58 -22.01 -72.69
C ILE A 87 27.22 -22.39 -72.13
N TYR A 88 26.54 -23.29 -72.83
CA TYR A 88 25.37 -23.98 -72.30
C TYR A 88 25.73 -25.43 -72.00
N ALA A 89 25.74 -25.80 -70.72
CA ALA A 89 25.98 -27.18 -70.29
C ALA A 89 24.73 -28.02 -70.54
N THR A 90 24.83 -29.07 -71.34
CA THR A 90 23.70 -29.96 -71.68
C THR A 90 23.54 -31.14 -70.73
N ALA A 91 24.52 -31.38 -69.85
CA ALA A 91 24.48 -32.40 -68.79
C ALA A 91 25.52 -32.07 -67.70
N ALA A 92 25.38 -32.66 -66.51
CA ALA A 92 26.33 -32.50 -65.41
C ALA A 92 27.70 -33.13 -65.71
N ALA A 93 28.77 -32.60 -65.11
CA ALA A 93 30.08 -33.24 -65.10
C ALA A 93 30.12 -34.34 -64.03
N SER A 94 30.58 -35.54 -64.39
CA SER A 94 30.72 -36.65 -63.44
C SER A 94 31.88 -37.58 -63.83
N PRO A 95 32.89 -37.79 -62.97
CA PRO A 95 33.18 -36.96 -61.78
C PRO A 95 33.54 -35.53 -62.21
N VAL A 96 33.43 -34.59 -61.28
CA VAL A 96 33.85 -33.19 -61.46
C VAL A 96 35.36 -33.03 -61.32
N THR A 97 35.89 -31.95 -61.90
CA THR A 97 37.25 -31.42 -61.65
C THR A 97 37.15 -30.08 -60.92
N PRO A 98 38.27 -29.47 -60.45
CA PRO A 98 38.22 -28.13 -59.90
C PRO A 98 37.47 -27.14 -60.78
N LYS A 99 37.75 -27.09 -62.11
CA LYS A 99 37.08 -26.14 -63.01
C LYS A 99 35.59 -26.44 -63.22
N THR A 100 35.19 -27.71 -63.26
CA THR A 100 33.80 -28.13 -63.54
C THR A 100 32.98 -28.42 -62.29
N ILE A 101 33.50 -28.10 -61.09
CA ILE A 101 32.87 -28.44 -59.80
C ILE A 101 31.42 -27.96 -59.68
N ASN A 102 31.09 -26.81 -60.28
CA ASN A 102 29.76 -26.22 -60.23
C ASN A 102 28.83 -26.67 -61.37
N VAL A 103 29.33 -27.42 -62.36
CA VAL A 103 28.55 -27.89 -63.53
C VAL A 103 27.79 -29.16 -63.14
N THR A 104 26.89 -29.04 -62.18
CA THR A 104 26.13 -30.15 -61.59
C THR A 104 24.77 -30.36 -62.25
N GLN A 105 24.34 -29.42 -63.09
CA GLN A 105 23.05 -29.43 -63.78
C GLN A 105 23.15 -28.76 -65.15
N VAL A 106 22.15 -28.99 -66.00
CA VAL A 106 21.99 -28.26 -67.26
C VAL A 106 21.82 -26.76 -67.03
N GLY A 107 22.36 -25.91 -67.91
CA GLY A 107 22.20 -24.47 -67.81
C GLY A 107 23.31 -23.66 -68.47
N TYR A 108 23.19 -22.34 -68.42
CA TYR A 108 24.26 -21.45 -68.88
C TYR A 108 25.33 -21.28 -67.80
N TYR A 109 26.59 -21.28 -68.23
CA TYR A 109 27.75 -21.05 -67.37
C TYR A 109 28.71 -20.08 -68.04
N TYR A 110 29.38 -19.24 -67.26
CA TYR A 110 30.53 -18.47 -67.72
C TYR A 110 31.80 -18.93 -67.00
N PHE A 111 32.95 -18.83 -67.66
CA PHE A 111 34.23 -19.14 -67.04
C PHE A 111 34.78 -17.90 -66.32
N ASP A 112 35.03 -17.99 -65.01
CA ASP A 112 35.54 -16.88 -64.18
C ASP A 112 37.09 -16.81 -64.12
N GLY A 113 37.77 -17.66 -64.89
CA GLY A 113 39.23 -17.81 -64.90
C GLY A 113 39.72 -19.00 -64.10
N SER A 114 38.89 -19.55 -63.20
CA SER A 114 39.20 -20.72 -62.37
C SER A 114 38.11 -21.80 -62.45
N LEU A 115 36.84 -21.41 -62.41
CA LEU A 115 35.66 -22.25 -62.31
C LEU A 115 34.64 -21.87 -63.38
N TRP A 116 33.78 -22.84 -63.73
CA TRP A 116 32.55 -22.57 -64.46
C TRP A 116 31.47 -22.11 -63.49
N ILE A 117 31.04 -20.85 -63.56
CA ILE A 117 30.00 -20.29 -62.69
C ILE A 117 28.66 -20.34 -63.41
N LYS A 118 27.65 -20.95 -62.77
CA LYS A 118 26.29 -21.02 -63.32
C LYS A 118 25.71 -19.61 -63.38
N ILE A 119 25.19 -19.23 -64.53
CA ILE A 119 24.39 -18.02 -64.68
C ILE A 119 23.00 -18.34 -64.12
N THR A 120 22.70 -17.83 -62.93
CA THR A 120 21.37 -17.89 -62.34
C THR A 120 20.61 -16.61 -62.66
N ASP A 121 19.29 -16.63 -62.51
CA ASP A 121 18.57 -15.40 -62.25
C ASP A 121 19.16 -14.81 -60.95
N GLY A 122 19.42 -13.51 -60.89
CA GLY A 122 19.91 -12.85 -59.66
C GLY A 122 18.90 -12.89 -58.50
N ASN A 123 17.89 -13.75 -58.60
CA ASN A 123 16.72 -13.88 -57.76
C ASN A 123 16.75 -15.17 -56.91
N SER A 124 17.94 -15.74 -56.69
CA SER A 124 18.17 -16.65 -55.55
C SER A 124 17.90 -15.83 -54.28
N GLY A 125 16.64 -15.88 -53.87
CA GLY A 125 15.95 -14.80 -53.19
C GLY A 125 16.58 -14.37 -51.87
N THR A 126 16.17 -13.19 -51.43
CA THR A 126 16.17 -12.77 -50.03
C THR A 126 15.33 -13.76 -49.24
N ILE A 127 15.92 -14.92 -48.97
CA ILE A 127 15.39 -15.94 -48.08
C ILE A 127 15.41 -15.33 -46.69
N GLU A 128 14.28 -15.42 -45.98
CA GLU A 128 14.20 -14.91 -44.61
C GLU A 128 15.23 -15.63 -43.74
N PRO A 129 15.84 -14.95 -42.75
CA PRO A 129 16.92 -15.53 -41.95
C PRO A 129 16.46 -16.63 -40.97
N TRP A 130 15.20 -17.09 -41.05
CA TRP A 130 14.63 -18.13 -40.20
C TRP A 130 14.05 -19.31 -40.99
N ASN A 131 13.96 -20.47 -40.33
CA ASN A 131 13.33 -21.66 -40.88
C ASN A 131 11.83 -21.69 -40.56
N VAL A 132 11.07 -22.40 -41.38
CA VAL A 132 9.67 -22.73 -41.09
C VAL A 132 9.61 -23.72 -39.93
N SER A 133 8.69 -23.50 -38.99
CA SER A 133 8.51 -24.39 -37.85
C SER A 133 8.34 -25.87 -38.25
N GLY A 134 9.08 -26.75 -37.58
CA GLY A 134 9.07 -28.19 -37.82
C GLY A 134 9.89 -28.66 -39.04
N THR A 135 10.60 -27.77 -39.73
CA THR A 135 11.40 -28.13 -40.91
C THR A 135 12.83 -27.57 -40.85
N ASN A 136 13.68 -28.03 -41.78
CA ASN A 136 15.00 -27.46 -42.04
C ASN A 136 15.01 -26.52 -43.26
N THR A 137 13.83 -26.06 -43.69
CA THR A 137 13.69 -25.19 -44.87
C THR A 137 13.56 -23.74 -44.44
N PRO A 138 14.33 -22.81 -45.03
CA PRO A 138 14.15 -21.40 -44.79
C PRO A 138 12.74 -20.91 -45.17
N ALA A 139 12.24 -19.91 -44.45
CA ALA A 139 10.96 -19.29 -44.78
C ALA A 139 11.06 -18.46 -46.06
N ALA A 140 10.00 -18.52 -46.86
CA ALA A 140 9.83 -17.74 -48.09
C ALA A 140 8.76 -16.66 -47.95
N LEU A 141 7.95 -16.71 -46.88
CA LEU A 141 6.88 -15.75 -46.58
C LEU A 141 6.92 -15.37 -45.10
N ASN A 142 6.58 -14.12 -44.80
CA ASN A 142 6.49 -13.57 -43.44
C ASN A 142 5.26 -14.03 -42.63
N THR A 143 4.40 -14.87 -43.23
CA THR A 143 3.23 -15.48 -42.56
C THR A 143 3.51 -16.89 -42.04
N GLN A 144 4.71 -17.42 -42.27
CA GLN A 144 5.10 -18.74 -41.80
C GLN A 144 5.63 -18.67 -40.36
N ASP A 145 5.34 -19.71 -39.57
CA ASP A 145 5.83 -19.82 -38.20
C ASP A 145 7.37 -19.84 -38.16
N ILE A 146 7.93 -19.02 -37.28
CA ILE A 146 9.37 -18.83 -37.13
C ILE A 146 9.96 -19.95 -36.26
N TYR A 147 10.99 -20.64 -36.76
CA TYR A 147 11.85 -21.53 -35.98
C TYR A 147 13.32 -21.13 -36.06
N GLN A 148 13.93 -21.04 -34.87
CA GLN A 148 15.35 -20.74 -34.67
C GLN A 148 15.91 -21.67 -33.60
N MET A 149 16.96 -22.42 -33.93
CA MET A 149 17.73 -23.23 -32.96
C MET A 149 18.80 -22.42 -32.24
N GLY A 150 19.17 -21.26 -32.81
CA GLY A 150 20.13 -20.33 -32.24
C GLY A 150 19.47 -19.34 -31.27
N LYS A 151 20.23 -18.32 -30.89
CA LYS A 151 19.73 -17.21 -30.08
C LYS A 151 19.07 -16.15 -30.96
N ILE A 152 17.99 -15.55 -30.49
CA ILE A 152 17.32 -14.39 -31.09
C ILE A 152 17.81 -13.13 -30.38
N GLY A 153 18.55 -12.28 -31.10
CA GLY A 153 18.96 -10.97 -30.64
C GLY A 153 18.13 -9.87 -31.33
N ILE A 154 17.44 -9.05 -30.55
CA ILE A 154 16.78 -7.82 -31.03
C ILE A 154 17.69 -6.65 -30.62
N ASN A 155 18.17 -5.89 -31.61
CA ASN A 155 19.17 -4.83 -31.47
C ASN A 155 20.52 -5.26 -30.86
N SER A 156 20.78 -6.57 -30.73
CA SER A 156 22.04 -7.13 -30.22
C SER A 156 22.60 -8.18 -31.18
N LYS A 157 23.86 -7.98 -31.63
CA LYS A 157 24.59 -8.97 -32.44
C LYS A 157 25.22 -10.09 -31.61
N THR A 158 25.25 -9.93 -30.29
CA THR A 158 25.88 -10.87 -29.34
C THR A 158 24.90 -11.21 -28.20
N PRO A 159 23.77 -11.87 -28.52
CA PRO A 159 22.77 -12.22 -27.51
C PRO A 159 23.36 -13.11 -26.41
N SER A 160 23.12 -12.72 -25.15
CA SER A 160 23.60 -13.46 -23.97
C SER A 160 22.70 -14.66 -23.62
N ALA A 161 21.40 -14.59 -23.93
CA ALA A 161 20.40 -15.64 -23.71
C ALA A 161 19.69 -16.04 -25.02
N ALA A 162 18.84 -17.08 -24.97
CA ALA A 162 18.07 -17.57 -26.12
C ALA A 162 17.22 -16.47 -26.79
N LEU A 163 16.65 -15.55 -25.99
CA LEU A 163 16.09 -14.29 -26.45
C LEU A 163 16.77 -13.15 -25.68
N HIS A 164 17.35 -12.19 -26.38
CA HIS A 164 17.94 -10.98 -25.80
C HIS A 164 17.45 -9.76 -26.55
N ILE A 165 16.76 -8.88 -25.84
CA ILE A 165 16.26 -7.60 -26.37
C ILE A 165 17.12 -6.51 -25.73
N LEU A 166 17.85 -5.77 -26.56
CA LEU A 166 18.70 -4.68 -26.11
C LEU A 166 18.02 -3.36 -26.46
N ASN A 167 17.64 -2.60 -25.44
CA ASN A 167 17.43 -1.16 -25.64
C ASN A 167 18.81 -0.52 -25.81
N ASP A 168 19.09 -0.04 -27.02
CA ASP A 168 20.40 0.47 -27.39
C ASP A 168 20.48 2.01 -27.36
N ASN A 169 19.41 2.67 -26.88
CA ASN A 169 19.23 4.12 -26.82
C ASN A 169 19.41 4.82 -28.19
N LYS A 170 19.31 4.12 -29.33
CA LYS A 170 19.49 4.75 -30.66
C LYS A 170 18.21 5.31 -31.25
N THR A 171 17.04 4.94 -30.73
CA THR A 171 15.75 5.49 -31.16
C THR A 171 14.95 5.98 -29.96
N THR A 172 13.99 6.88 -30.20
CA THR A 172 13.03 7.34 -29.18
C THR A 172 11.83 6.38 -29.02
N ALA A 173 11.87 5.19 -29.62
CA ALA A 173 10.81 4.20 -29.55
C ALA A 173 11.07 3.20 -28.40
N ASP A 174 10.00 2.58 -27.91
CA ASP A 174 10.07 1.57 -26.86
C ASP A 174 10.73 0.29 -27.40
N ASP A 175 11.98 0.01 -27.01
CA ASP A 175 12.65 -1.28 -27.25
C ASP A 175 12.17 -2.38 -26.26
N ASN A 176 10.89 -2.32 -25.87
CA ASN A 176 10.29 -3.12 -24.82
C ASN A 176 9.49 -4.32 -25.38
N ILE A 177 9.04 -5.20 -24.49
CA ILE A 177 8.11 -6.29 -24.84
C ILE A 177 6.68 -5.76 -24.65
N ILE A 178 5.88 -5.80 -25.72
CA ILE A 178 4.43 -5.54 -25.69
C ILE A 178 3.70 -6.85 -25.99
N ILE A 179 2.65 -7.15 -25.23
CA ILE A 179 1.79 -8.33 -25.42
C ILE A 179 0.34 -7.86 -25.47
N ASP A 180 -0.20 -7.72 -26.67
CA ASP A 180 -1.58 -7.25 -26.89
C ASP A 180 -2.52 -8.39 -27.25
N SER A 181 -3.74 -8.32 -26.72
CA SER A 181 -4.83 -9.26 -27.01
C SER A 181 -6.08 -8.49 -27.45
N TYR A 182 -6.55 -8.74 -28.67
CA TYR A 182 -7.79 -8.17 -29.20
C TYR A 182 -8.83 -9.28 -29.45
N ASN A 183 -9.81 -9.42 -28.55
CA ASN A 183 -10.92 -10.37 -28.69
C ASN A 183 -12.10 -9.97 -27.76
N THR A 184 -13.15 -10.80 -27.66
CA THR A 184 -14.32 -10.54 -26.79
C THR A 184 -14.10 -10.81 -25.29
N THR A 185 -13.01 -11.48 -24.91
CA THR A 185 -12.58 -11.78 -23.53
C THR A 185 -11.04 -11.76 -23.45
N PRO A 186 -10.41 -10.57 -23.52
CA PRO A 186 -8.97 -10.47 -23.77
C PRO A 186 -8.15 -10.95 -22.58
N GLY A 187 -7.02 -11.61 -22.87
CA GLY A 187 -6.09 -12.15 -21.89
C GLY A 187 -4.68 -12.23 -22.47
N SER A 188 -3.88 -11.20 -22.23
CA SER A 188 -2.44 -11.20 -22.54
C SER A 188 -1.68 -11.88 -21.41
N GLU A 189 -0.85 -12.86 -21.72
CA GLU A 189 -0.19 -13.70 -20.71
C GLU A 189 1.30 -13.90 -21.00
N PHE A 190 2.07 -14.12 -19.93
CA PHE A 190 3.47 -14.55 -19.99
C PHE A 190 3.63 -15.80 -19.12
N PHE A 191 3.80 -16.97 -19.75
CA PHE A 191 3.86 -18.24 -19.05
C PHE A 191 5.28 -18.67 -18.70
N PHE A 192 5.50 -19.03 -17.44
CA PHE A 192 6.62 -19.89 -17.05
C PHE A 192 6.10 -21.31 -16.85
N ARG A 193 6.69 -22.26 -17.56
CA ARG A 193 6.36 -23.69 -17.43
C ARG A 193 7.64 -24.45 -17.14
N GLY A 194 7.62 -25.25 -16.09
CA GLY A 194 8.69 -26.16 -15.71
C GLY A 194 8.19 -27.59 -15.71
N ALA A 195 8.98 -28.50 -16.26
CA ALA A 195 8.85 -29.94 -16.08
C ALA A 195 10.25 -30.51 -15.90
N ARG A 196 10.34 -31.65 -15.21
CA ARG A 196 11.55 -32.47 -15.26
C ARG A 196 11.56 -33.30 -16.55
N GLY A 197 12.64 -34.04 -16.80
CA GLY A 197 12.75 -34.88 -18.01
C GLY A 197 13.15 -34.10 -19.26
N THR A 198 12.66 -34.53 -20.42
CA THR A 198 12.93 -33.89 -21.71
C THR A 198 11.62 -33.47 -22.38
N GLU A 199 11.69 -32.65 -23.44
CA GLU A 199 10.50 -32.26 -24.21
C GLU A 199 9.73 -33.48 -24.75
N ALA A 200 10.44 -34.54 -25.16
CA ALA A 200 9.82 -35.77 -25.65
C ALA A 200 9.23 -36.65 -24.52
N LEU A 201 9.72 -36.52 -23.29
CA LEU A 201 9.33 -37.32 -22.13
C LEU A 201 9.35 -36.44 -20.86
N PRO A 202 8.35 -35.55 -20.68
CA PRO A 202 8.28 -34.69 -19.50
C PRO A 202 7.97 -35.52 -18.25
N GLN A 203 8.48 -35.07 -17.12
CA GLN A 203 8.26 -35.65 -15.79
C GLN A 203 7.72 -34.59 -14.83
N ASN A 204 6.97 -35.05 -13.83
CA ASN A 204 6.39 -34.16 -12.82
C ASN A 204 7.49 -33.42 -12.03
N LEU A 205 7.18 -32.18 -11.65
CA LEU A 205 8.00 -31.42 -10.72
C LEU A 205 8.02 -32.09 -9.33
N GLN A 206 9.10 -31.89 -8.59
CA GLN A 206 9.28 -32.33 -7.22
C GLN A 206 9.18 -31.13 -6.27
N ASN A 207 8.88 -31.39 -5.00
CA ASN A 207 8.83 -30.36 -3.98
C ASN A 207 10.10 -29.49 -4.00
N ASP A 208 9.89 -28.17 -3.94
CA ASP A 208 10.88 -27.08 -4.04
C ASP A 208 11.50 -26.82 -5.42
N ASP A 209 11.02 -27.46 -6.49
CA ASP A 209 11.41 -27.08 -7.84
C ASP A 209 10.97 -25.66 -8.18
N ASN A 210 11.87 -24.88 -8.79
CA ASN A 210 11.51 -23.57 -9.34
C ASN A 210 10.61 -23.75 -10.57
N ILE A 211 9.43 -23.13 -10.56
CA ILE A 211 8.53 -23.10 -11.72
C ILE A 211 8.97 -21.99 -12.68
N GLY A 212 9.28 -20.81 -12.12
CA GLY A 212 9.65 -19.62 -12.87
C GLY A 212 9.96 -18.45 -11.95
N ALA A 213 10.60 -17.43 -12.52
CA ALA A 213 10.97 -16.24 -11.78
C ALA A 213 11.10 -15.01 -12.67
N PHE A 214 10.76 -13.86 -12.10
CA PHE A 214 11.20 -12.56 -12.59
C PHE A 214 12.39 -12.11 -11.76
N HIS A 215 13.54 -11.88 -12.42
CA HIS A 215 14.77 -11.44 -11.77
C HIS A 215 15.08 -9.98 -12.13
N PHE A 216 15.31 -9.16 -11.10
CA PHE A 216 15.76 -7.79 -11.26
C PHE A 216 17.27 -7.74 -11.04
N ARG A 217 18.00 -7.35 -12.10
CA ARG A 217 19.45 -7.45 -12.15
C ARG A 217 20.11 -6.11 -12.45
N PRO A 218 20.31 -5.23 -11.45
CA PRO A 218 21.04 -3.99 -11.67
C PRO A 218 22.52 -4.28 -11.99
N TYR A 219 23.14 -3.33 -12.72
CA TYR A 219 24.58 -3.32 -12.94
C TYR A 219 25.25 -2.51 -11.83
N PHE A 220 26.01 -3.16 -10.96
CA PHE A 220 26.83 -2.50 -9.94
C PHE A 220 28.09 -3.33 -9.66
N ASN A 221 29.15 -2.68 -9.15
CA ASN A 221 30.46 -3.31 -8.95
C ASN A 221 30.99 -4.07 -10.20
N GLY A 222 30.70 -3.54 -11.39
CA GLY A 222 31.20 -4.08 -12.67
C GLY A 222 30.47 -5.30 -13.21
N ALA A 223 29.30 -5.67 -12.68
CA ALA A 223 28.55 -6.82 -13.16
C ALA A 223 27.03 -6.70 -12.95
N PHE A 224 26.26 -7.43 -13.75
CA PHE A 224 24.82 -7.65 -13.51
C PHE A 224 24.61 -8.68 -12.40
N GLN A 225 24.07 -8.24 -11.27
CA GLN A 225 23.88 -9.06 -10.08
C GLN A 225 22.39 -9.20 -9.75
N ASN A 226 21.96 -10.34 -9.20
CA ASN A 226 20.58 -10.50 -8.73
C ASN A 226 20.41 -9.74 -7.40
N THR A 227 19.48 -8.78 -7.33
CA THR A 227 19.18 -8.06 -6.08
C THR A 227 17.79 -8.32 -5.56
N SER A 228 16.82 -8.40 -6.47
CA SER A 228 15.41 -8.63 -6.15
C SER A 228 14.82 -9.65 -7.13
N SER A 229 13.78 -10.35 -6.70
CA SER A 229 13.08 -11.32 -7.56
C SER A 229 11.68 -11.62 -7.08
N ILE A 230 10.82 -12.05 -8.00
CA ILE A 230 9.57 -12.75 -7.70
C ILE A 230 9.75 -14.19 -8.17
N VAL A 231 9.62 -15.17 -7.28
CA VAL A 231 9.91 -16.58 -7.58
C VAL A 231 8.73 -17.45 -7.15
N ALA A 232 8.25 -18.29 -8.06
CA ALA A 232 7.29 -19.34 -7.74
C ALA A 232 8.00 -20.69 -7.65
N ARG A 233 7.74 -21.46 -6.58
CA ARG A 233 8.22 -22.84 -6.46
C ARG A 233 7.07 -23.80 -6.30
N TYR A 234 7.25 -24.97 -6.87
CA TYR A 234 6.34 -26.09 -6.69
C TYR A 234 6.53 -26.68 -5.29
N LYS A 235 5.43 -26.96 -4.59
CA LYS A 235 5.42 -27.49 -3.22
C LYS A 235 4.68 -28.82 -3.09
N GLY A 236 4.22 -29.34 -4.23
CA GLY A 236 3.58 -30.64 -4.28
C GLY A 236 4.55 -31.81 -4.40
N ASP A 237 3.96 -32.99 -4.52
CA ASP A 237 4.61 -34.30 -4.68
C ASP A 237 4.66 -34.79 -6.14
N GLY A 238 4.28 -33.91 -7.08
CA GLY A 238 4.14 -34.20 -8.49
C GLY A 238 2.71 -34.53 -8.92
N THR A 239 1.77 -34.63 -7.98
CA THR A 239 0.34 -34.88 -8.24
C THR A 239 -0.57 -33.78 -7.71
N THR A 240 -0.08 -33.04 -6.71
CA THR A 240 -0.82 -31.97 -6.01
C THR A 240 -0.56 -30.61 -6.63
N ASN A 241 -1.58 -29.74 -6.68
CA ASN A 241 -1.44 -28.37 -7.21
C ASN A 241 -1.02 -27.38 -6.12
N LEU A 242 0.14 -27.61 -5.52
CA LEU A 242 0.69 -26.77 -4.46
C LEU A 242 1.89 -25.97 -4.97
N SER A 243 1.89 -24.68 -4.71
CA SER A 243 3.02 -23.80 -5.01
C SER A 243 3.07 -22.66 -4.01
N ASN A 244 4.25 -22.11 -3.78
CA ASN A 244 4.45 -20.92 -2.99
C ASN A 244 5.07 -19.80 -3.84
N MET A 245 5.08 -18.58 -3.29
CA MET A 245 5.65 -17.42 -3.96
C MET A 245 6.50 -16.57 -3.01
N PHE A 246 7.71 -16.25 -3.46
CA PHE A 246 8.66 -15.39 -2.75
C PHE A 246 8.75 -14.03 -3.43
N PHE A 247 8.71 -12.97 -2.63
CA PHE A 247 9.08 -11.61 -3.01
C PHE A 247 10.37 -11.24 -2.29
N ASN A 248 11.47 -11.22 -3.04
CA ASN A 248 12.80 -10.97 -2.52
C ASN A 248 13.25 -9.55 -2.85
N ALA A 249 13.84 -8.86 -1.87
CA ALA A 249 14.50 -7.57 -2.06
C ALA A 249 15.79 -7.50 -1.25
N SER A 250 16.85 -6.99 -1.90
CA SER A 250 18.20 -6.90 -1.34
C SER A 250 18.70 -8.25 -0.82
N GLY A 251 18.45 -9.32 -1.58
CA GLY A 251 18.89 -10.69 -1.26
C GLY A 251 18.12 -11.40 -0.14
N SER A 252 17.07 -10.79 0.44
CA SER A 252 16.24 -11.39 1.50
C SER A 252 14.78 -11.50 1.07
N THR A 253 14.07 -12.52 1.56
CA THR A 253 12.62 -12.62 1.39
C THR A 253 11.94 -11.58 2.29
N ARG A 254 11.18 -10.67 1.67
CA ARG A 254 10.44 -9.61 2.37
C ARG A 254 8.96 -9.93 2.49
N MET A 255 8.41 -10.65 1.53
CA MET A 255 7.07 -11.22 1.60
C MET A 255 7.10 -12.65 1.06
N PHE A 256 6.32 -13.53 1.70
CA PHE A 256 6.20 -14.93 1.36
C PHE A 256 4.73 -15.34 1.38
N ILE A 257 4.27 -16.02 0.34
CA ILE A 257 2.95 -16.64 0.29
C ILE A 257 3.16 -18.15 0.28
N GLN A 258 2.71 -18.82 1.34
CA GLN A 258 2.78 -20.28 1.48
C GLN A 258 1.78 -21.00 0.58
N GLU A 259 2.04 -22.28 0.33
CA GLU A 259 1.18 -23.15 -0.45
C GLU A 259 -0.22 -23.38 0.14
N ASP A 260 -0.41 -23.08 1.43
CA ASP A 260 -1.69 -23.15 2.14
C ASP A 260 -2.39 -21.78 2.27
N GLY A 261 -1.80 -20.72 1.69
CA GLY A 261 -2.36 -19.38 1.63
C GLY A 261 -1.94 -18.42 2.74
N HIS A 262 -1.11 -18.83 3.70
CA HIS A 262 -0.56 -17.90 4.70
C HIS A 262 0.42 -16.91 4.07
N VAL A 263 0.32 -15.64 4.47
CA VAL A 263 1.18 -14.56 3.98
C VAL A 263 2.07 -14.07 5.12
N GLY A 264 3.38 -14.20 4.95
CA GLY A 264 4.39 -13.64 5.84
C GLY A 264 5.01 -12.37 5.27
N ILE A 265 5.17 -11.33 6.07
CA ILE A 265 6.00 -10.15 5.78
C ILE A 265 7.16 -10.13 6.77
N ASN A 266 8.39 -10.11 6.26
CA ASN A 266 9.64 -10.36 7.01
C ASN A 266 9.68 -11.69 7.78
N THR A 267 8.82 -12.66 7.44
CA THR A 267 8.86 -14.04 7.92
C THR A 267 8.55 -15.00 6.77
N THR A 268 9.11 -16.20 6.84
CA THR A 268 8.81 -17.30 5.91
C THR A 268 8.02 -18.42 6.57
N ALA A 269 7.74 -18.29 7.87
CA ALA A 269 6.94 -19.24 8.64
C ALA A 269 5.82 -18.49 9.38
N PRO A 270 4.88 -17.84 8.67
CA PRO A 270 3.70 -17.25 9.30
C PRO A 270 2.90 -18.29 10.11
N GLU A 271 2.58 -17.97 11.36
CA GLU A 271 1.69 -18.73 12.25
C GLU A 271 0.23 -18.23 12.18
N LYS A 272 -0.01 -17.15 11.41
CA LYS A 272 -1.31 -16.49 11.19
C LYS A 272 -1.51 -16.23 9.70
N GLN A 273 -2.77 -16.18 9.25
CA GLN A 273 -3.11 -15.98 7.83
C GLN A 273 -2.35 -14.82 7.18
N LEU A 274 -2.17 -13.73 7.93
CA LEU A 274 -1.23 -12.66 7.63
C LEU A 274 -0.39 -12.42 8.88
N GLU A 275 0.92 -12.60 8.77
CA GLU A 275 1.88 -12.27 9.82
C GLU A 275 2.86 -11.21 9.34
N VAL A 276 3.00 -10.15 10.12
CA VAL A 276 3.99 -9.08 9.88
C VAL A 276 4.98 -9.08 11.04
N VAL A 277 6.22 -9.50 10.78
CA VAL A 277 7.31 -9.36 11.74
C VAL A 277 7.92 -7.97 11.58
N GLY A 278 7.44 -7.04 12.40
CA GLY A 278 7.78 -5.62 12.34
C GLY A 278 6.54 -4.76 12.57
N ASP A 279 6.52 -3.58 11.95
CA ASP A 279 5.43 -2.62 12.10
C ASP A 279 4.42 -2.74 10.96
N PHE A 280 3.15 -2.48 11.26
CA PHE A 280 2.11 -2.30 10.26
C PHE A 280 1.23 -1.10 10.59
N ARG A 281 0.68 -0.49 9.53
CA ARG A 281 -0.30 0.60 9.63
C ARG A 281 -1.41 0.37 8.62
N ALA A 282 -2.66 0.42 9.08
CA ALA A 282 -3.84 0.50 8.26
C ALA A 282 -4.60 1.77 8.63
N SER A 283 -4.96 2.58 7.63
CA SER A 283 -5.77 3.77 7.85
C SER A 283 -6.77 3.97 6.72
N LYS A 284 -7.99 4.39 7.05
CA LYS A 284 -9.03 4.75 6.08
C LYS A 284 -9.65 6.08 6.49
N ALA A 285 -9.69 7.05 5.58
CA ALA A 285 -10.46 8.27 5.75
C ALA A 285 -11.80 8.13 5.01
N ASP A 286 -12.89 8.45 5.67
CA ASP A 286 -14.24 8.59 5.11
C ASP A 286 -14.52 10.08 4.91
N THR A 287 -14.33 10.57 3.68
CA THR A 287 -14.34 12.00 3.39
C THR A 287 -15.72 12.67 3.54
N PRO A 288 -16.88 12.02 3.25
CA PRO A 288 -18.19 12.59 3.56
C PRO A 288 -18.43 12.87 5.05
N SER A 289 -17.81 12.09 5.94
CA SER A 289 -18.00 12.18 7.39
C SER A 289 -16.78 12.71 8.14
N SER A 290 -15.71 13.09 7.44
CA SER A 290 -14.41 13.47 8.01
C SER A 290 -13.81 12.46 9.00
N THR A 291 -14.25 11.20 8.96
CA THR A 291 -13.86 10.16 9.93
C THR A 291 -12.61 9.42 9.47
N GLN A 292 -11.63 9.25 10.35
CA GLN A 292 -10.42 8.44 10.14
C GLN A 292 -10.46 7.20 11.01
N PHE A 293 -10.33 6.02 10.40
CA PHE A 293 -10.07 4.76 11.07
C PHE A 293 -8.57 4.49 11.01
N LEU A 294 -7.96 4.12 12.14
CA LEU A 294 -6.53 3.88 12.25
C LEU A 294 -6.26 2.61 13.06
N LEU A 295 -5.32 1.80 12.58
CA LEU A 295 -4.64 0.76 13.33
C LEU A 295 -3.15 0.88 12.99
N GLU A 296 -2.31 1.19 13.97
CA GLU A 296 -0.89 1.45 13.78
C GLU A 296 -0.09 0.85 14.95
N THR A 297 0.89 0.01 14.64
CA THR A 297 1.84 -0.47 15.64
C THR A 297 3.04 0.45 15.73
N ASN A 298 3.63 0.60 16.92
CA ASN A 298 4.81 1.44 17.16
C ASN A 298 4.64 2.87 16.59
N SER A 299 3.51 3.50 16.91
CA SER A 299 3.15 4.79 16.36
C SER A 299 4.12 5.90 16.77
N ASN A 300 4.37 6.82 15.84
CA ASN A 300 5.15 8.03 16.10
C ASN A 300 4.35 9.12 16.83
N LEU A 301 3.01 9.06 16.79
CA LEU A 301 2.14 10.01 17.49
C LEU A 301 2.31 9.89 19.01
N LEU A 302 2.46 8.65 19.48
CA LEU A 302 2.76 8.30 20.87
C LEU A 302 3.87 7.25 20.86
N SER A 303 5.12 7.70 20.87
CA SER A 303 6.30 6.82 20.74
C SER A 303 6.21 5.60 21.67
N GLY A 304 6.34 4.41 21.07
CA GLY A 304 6.30 3.13 21.78
C GLY A 304 4.90 2.59 22.09
N PHE A 305 3.83 3.22 21.57
CA PHE A 305 2.46 2.72 21.66
C PHE A 305 1.96 2.14 20.34
N ASN A 306 1.16 1.09 20.44
CA ASN A 306 0.24 0.69 19.39
C ASN A 306 -1.05 1.48 19.55
N VAL A 307 -1.60 1.97 18.45
CA VAL A 307 -2.76 2.84 18.40
C VAL A 307 -3.84 2.21 17.54
N TYR A 308 -5.07 2.20 18.05
CA TYR A 308 -6.28 1.95 17.28
C TYR A 308 -7.28 3.07 17.55
N GLY A 309 -7.92 3.62 16.53
CA GLY A 309 -8.86 4.72 16.77
C GLY A 309 -9.78 5.01 15.60
N VAL A 310 -10.85 5.70 15.93
CA VAL A 310 -11.81 6.28 14.98
C VAL A 310 -11.98 7.73 15.37
N THR A 311 -11.63 8.68 14.50
CA THR A 311 -11.68 10.12 14.80
C THR A 311 -12.30 10.92 13.67
N ASP A 312 -13.30 11.74 13.93
CA ASP A 312 -13.72 12.80 13.03
C ASP A 312 -12.80 14.02 13.21
N THR A 313 -12.00 14.32 12.19
CA THR A 313 -11.00 15.39 12.25
C THR A 313 -11.60 16.79 12.21
N THR A 314 -12.86 16.94 11.81
CA THR A 314 -13.55 18.23 11.76
C THR A 314 -14.11 18.59 13.12
N SER A 315 -14.75 17.64 13.79
CA SER A 315 -15.34 17.85 15.12
C SER A 315 -14.40 17.56 16.28
N GLY A 316 -13.25 16.91 16.02
CA GLY A 316 -12.33 16.45 17.07
C GLY A 316 -12.90 15.30 17.91
N THR A 317 -13.98 14.67 17.43
CA THR A 317 -14.60 13.52 18.10
C THR A 317 -13.93 12.24 17.74
N GLY A 318 -14.02 11.27 18.64
CA GLY A 318 -13.53 9.95 18.32
C GLY A 318 -13.44 9.05 19.52
N SER A 319 -13.06 7.82 19.22
CA SER A 319 -12.57 6.87 20.21
C SER A 319 -11.14 6.50 19.84
N PHE A 320 -10.34 6.28 20.87
CA PHE A 320 -8.93 5.99 20.74
C PHE A 320 -8.53 4.97 21.78
N PHE A 321 -7.75 4.00 21.35
CA PHE A 321 -7.10 2.99 22.16
C PHE A 321 -5.59 3.10 21.90
N ALA A 322 -4.81 3.33 22.95
CA ALA A 322 -3.36 3.21 22.89
C ALA A 322 -2.87 2.22 23.92
N GLN A 323 -1.93 1.37 23.52
CA GLN A 323 -1.29 0.44 24.42
C GLN A 323 0.21 0.37 24.20
N ASN A 324 0.95 0.33 25.30
CA ASN A 324 2.33 -0.12 25.33
C ASN A 324 2.49 -1.18 26.44
N LYS A 325 3.73 -1.60 26.70
CA LYS A 325 4.04 -2.64 27.70
C LYS A 325 3.54 -2.31 29.12
N SER A 326 3.47 -1.04 29.48
CA SER A 326 3.18 -0.58 30.84
C SER A 326 1.90 0.23 30.96
N ASN A 327 1.22 0.56 29.86
CA ASN A 327 0.10 1.47 29.86
C ASN A 327 -0.93 1.07 28.80
N THR A 328 -2.22 1.07 29.17
CA THR A 328 -3.36 0.95 28.26
C THR A 328 -4.28 2.14 28.52
N ILE A 329 -4.54 2.91 27.46
CA ILE A 329 -5.40 4.08 27.47
C ILE A 329 -6.56 3.82 26.50
N ILE A 330 -7.78 3.97 26.99
CA ILE A 330 -9.00 3.99 26.19
C ILE A 330 -9.63 5.36 26.40
N SER A 331 -9.84 6.14 25.36
CA SER A 331 -10.42 7.47 25.47
C SER A 331 -11.48 7.69 24.40
N GLN A 332 -12.47 8.51 24.73
CA GLN A 332 -13.50 8.96 23.83
C GLN A 332 -13.76 10.46 24.02
N SER A 333 -14.10 11.15 22.93
CA SER A 333 -14.48 12.56 22.92
C SER A 333 -15.76 12.78 22.11
N SER A 334 -16.61 13.67 22.60
CA SER A 334 -17.87 14.11 21.99
C SER A 334 -17.72 15.51 21.38
N PRO A 335 -18.50 15.91 20.35
CA PRO A 335 -18.33 17.21 19.70
C PRO A 335 -18.66 18.35 20.65
N THR A 336 -19.45 18.05 21.69
CA THR A 336 -19.90 19.00 22.70
C THR A 336 -18.85 19.26 23.78
N GLY A 337 -17.66 18.63 23.73
CA GLY A 337 -16.59 18.83 24.71
C GLY A 337 -16.59 17.84 25.87
N SER A 338 -17.56 16.91 25.93
CA SER A 338 -17.54 15.82 26.90
C SER A 338 -16.46 14.79 26.55
N SER A 339 -15.80 14.22 27.55
CA SER A 339 -14.74 13.23 27.35
C SER A 339 -14.84 12.10 28.37
N GLY A 340 -14.35 10.94 28.00
CA GLY A 340 -14.23 9.81 28.91
C GLY A 340 -12.92 9.09 28.65
N SER A 341 -12.24 8.63 29.69
CA SER A 341 -11.08 7.78 29.54
C SER A 341 -10.95 6.74 30.65
N LEU A 342 -10.33 5.63 30.29
CA LEU A 342 -9.81 4.62 31.17
C LEU A 342 -8.31 4.53 30.94
N ASN A 343 -7.53 4.64 32.00
CA ASN A 343 -6.08 4.48 31.98
C ASN A 343 -5.68 3.38 32.96
N ILE A 344 -5.05 2.33 32.45
CA ILE A 344 -4.47 1.21 33.20
C ILE A 344 -2.96 1.31 33.10
N GLN A 345 -2.28 1.56 34.21
CA GLN A 345 -0.83 1.74 34.22
C GLN A 345 -0.16 0.74 35.16
N ASN A 346 0.84 0.02 34.65
CA ASN A 346 1.73 -0.81 35.45
C ASN A 346 2.99 -0.03 35.82
N VAL A 347 3.27 0.07 37.12
CA VAL A 347 4.52 0.61 37.67
C VAL A 347 5.11 -0.43 38.63
N GLY A 348 6.24 -1.02 38.25
CA GLY A 348 6.80 -2.16 38.98
C GLY A 348 5.81 -3.33 39.06
N ASN A 349 5.50 -3.79 40.28
CA ASN A 349 4.53 -4.86 40.54
C ASN A 349 3.12 -4.34 40.87
N THR A 350 2.83 -3.07 40.56
CA THR A 350 1.53 -2.45 40.87
C THR A 350 0.81 -1.99 39.61
N THR A 351 -0.50 -2.25 39.54
CA THR A 351 -1.39 -1.80 38.45
C THR A 351 -2.35 -0.72 38.95
N PHE A 352 -2.22 0.48 38.44
CA PHE A 352 -3.12 1.60 38.68
C PHE A 352 -4.28 1.54 37.68
N LEU A 353 -5.49 1.82 38.16
CA LEU A 353 -6.69 1.93 37.34
C LEU A 353 -7.30 3.31 37.59
N ASN A 354 -7.40 4.12 36.55
CA ASN A 354 -7.99 5.46 36.60
C ASN A 354 -9.14 5.55 35.58
N PHE A 355 -10.33 5.88 36.05
CA PHE A 355 -11.46 6.26 35.21
C PHE A 355 -11.67 7.77 35.33
N TYR A 356 -11.80 8.43 34.20
CA TYR A 356 -12.09 9.84 34.12
C TYR A 356 -13.26 10.08 33.18
N SER A 357 -14.18 10.93 33.57
CA SER A 357 -15.24 11.43 32.68
C SER A 357 -15.46 12.90 32.93
N SER A 358 -15.70 13.67 31.88
CA SER A 358 -16.12 15.07 31.97
C SER A 358 -17.28 15.37 31.03
N ASP A 359 -18.15 16.29 31.44
CA ASP A 359 -19.17 16.86 30.56
C ASP A 359 -18.67 18.16 29.89
N SER A 360 -19.51 18.73 29.01
CA SER A 360 -19.25 19.98 28.29
C SER A 360 -19.20 21.20 29.19
N ASP A 361 -19.86 21.11 30.35
CA ASP A 361 -19.98 22.22 31.27
C ASP A 361 -18.74 22.26 32.20
N GLY A 362 -17.95 21.18 32.21
CA GLY A 362 -16.69 21.04 32.94
C GLY A 362 -16.84 20.33 34.29
N ARG A 363 -17.99 19.70 34.52
CA ARG A 363 -18.11 18.71 35.59
C ARG A 363 -17.26 17.50 35.24
N SER A 364 -16.58 16.94 36.22
CA SER A 364 -15.76 15.75 36.04
C SER A 364 -15.85 14.78 37.20
N ASN A 365 -15.80 13.50 36.89
CA ASN A 365 -15.69 12.42 37.84
C ASN A 365 -14.36 11.70 37.60
N ASN A 366 -13.65 11.40 38.68
CA ASN A 366 -12.43 10.61 38.64
C ASN A 366 -12.53 9.49 39.68
N ILE A 367 -12.19 8.27 39.26
CA ILE A 367 -12.05 7.12 40.13
C ILE A 367 -10.62 6.61 39.95
N SER A 368 -9.81 6.70 40.99
CA SER A 368 -8.43 6.22 41.00
C SER A 368 -8.27 5.12 42.04
N THR A 369 -7.57 4.06 41.69
CA THR A 369 -7.22 2.98 42.61
C THR A 369 -5.72 2.76 42.63
N VAL A 370 -5.17 2.62 43.83
CA VAL A 370 -3.77 2.29 44.06
C VAL A 370 -3.70 0.90 44.73
N PRO A 371 -3.05 -0.10 44.12
CA PRO A 371 -2.86 -1.40 44.76
C PRO A 371 -2.11 -1.27 46.08
N GLY A 372 -2.69 -1.80 47.16
CA GLY A 372 -2.15 -1.66 48.52
C GLY A 372 -2.36 -0.27 49.16
N GLY A 373 -3.03 0.65 48.45
CA GLY A 373 -3.31 2.02 48.89
C GLY A 373 -4.81 2.35 48.88
N SER A 374 -5.11 3.63 48.75
CA SER A 374 -6.47 4.16 48.78
C SER A 374 -7.20 4.00 47.43
N THR A 375 -8.51 3.73 47.48
CA THR A 375 -9.40 4.03 46.35
C THR A 375 -10.03 5.39 46.58
N SER A 376 -10.00 6.26 45.58
CA SER A 376 -10.57 7.60 45.65
C SER A 376 -11.55 7.82 44.52
N PHE A 377 -12.72 8.35 44.87
CA PHE A 377 -13.75 8.81 43.96
C PHE A 377 -13.89 10.30 44.21
N SER A 378 -13.69 11.12 43.19
CA SER A 378 -13.84 12.56 43.29
C SER A 378 -14.75 13.06 42.19
N THR A 379 -15.67 13.94 42.57
CA THR A 379 -16.50 14.70 41.63
C THR A 379 -16.12 16.17 41.74
N THR A 380 -15.95 16.83 40.60
CA THR A 380 -15.66 18.26 40.50
C THR A 380 -16.74 18.89 39.64
N ASP A 381 -17.28 20.03 40.06
CA ASP A 381 -18.16 20.86 39.23
C ASP A 381 -17.53 22.26 39.14
N ASN A 382 -17.07 22.66 37.95
CA ASN A 382 -16.47 23.97 37.71
C ASN A 382 -17.43 24.96 37.05
N THR A 383 -18.69 24.57 36.81
CA THR A 383 -19.72 25.39 36.13
C THR A 383 -20.23 26.52 37.00
N ASN A 384 -20.08 26.36 38.31
CA ASN A 384 -20.53 27.30 39.31
C ASN A 384 -19.43 27.46 40.35
N PRO A 385 -18.90 28.67 40.58
CA PRO A 385 -17.96 28.95 41.66
C PRO A 385 -18.59 28.74 43.06
N ALA A 386 -19.77 28.11 43.18
CA ALA A 386 -20.40 27.69 44.42
C ALA A 386 -20.17 26.19 44.79
N TYR A 387 -19.61 25.36 43.90
CA TYR A 387 -19.43 23.92 44.16
C TYR A 387 -17.94 23.54 44.24
N GLY A 388 -17.50 23.12 45.43
CA GLY A 388 -16.14 22.63 45.68
C GLY A 388 -15.98 21.14 45.34
N THR A 389 -14.74 20.68 45.25
CA THR A 389 -14.42 19.27 45.04
C THR A 389 -14.92 18.44 46.23
N SER A 390 -15.66 17.36 45.94
CA SER A 390 -16.07 16.38 46.93
C SER A 390 -15.41 15.05 46.61
N ALA A 391 -14.69 14.50 47.59
CA ALA A 391 -14.02 13.21 47.42
C ALA A 391 -14.44 12.23 48.53
N PHE A 392 -14.79 11.01 48.12
CA PHE A 392 -14.92 9.84 48.97
C PHE A 392 -13.68 8.98 48.75
N ALA A 393 -12.99 8.62 49.83
CA ALA A 393 -11.84 7.74 49.72
C ALA A 393 -11.80 6.72 50.86
N THR A 394 -11.21 5.57 50.56
CA THR A 394 -10.88 4.55 51.56
C THR A 394 -9.37 4.61 51.80
N HIS A 395 -8.93 4.54 53.05
CA HIS A 395 -7.50 4.48 53.39
C HIS A 395 -7.23 3.27 54.29
N PRO A 396 -6.22 2.42 54.00
CA PRO A 396 -5.97 1.19 54.75
C PRO A 396 -5.85 1.40 56.27
N ALA A 397 -5.22 2.50 56.68
CA ALA A 397 -5.05 2.83 58.09
C ALA A 397 -6.13 3.73 58.69
N LEU A 398 -7.00 4.39 57.90
CA LEU A 398 -7.94 5.42 58.42
C LEU A 398 -9.42 5.09 58.16
N GLY A 399 -9.72 4.10 57.30
CA GLY A 399 -11.09 3.74 56.96
C GLY A 399 -11.67 4.61 55.84
N VAL A 400 -13.00 4.74 55.80
CA VAL A 400 -13.69 5.63 54.85
C VAL A 400 -13.63 7.06 55.36
N TYR A 401 -13.26 7.99 54.49
CA TYR A 401 -13.35 9.43 54.80
C TYR A 401 -13.89 10.22 53.62
N PHE A 402 -14.45 11.38 53.94
CA PHE A 402 -14.84 12.39 52.97
C PHE A 402 -13.94 13.61 53.12
N GLN A 403 -13.49 14.16 52.00
CA GLN A 403 -12.88 15.48 51.95
C GLN A 403 -13.87 16.45 51.32
N PHE A 404 -14.08 17.57 52.01
CA PHE A 404 -14.87 18.67 51.48
C PHE A 404 -13.97 19.89 51.30
N LYS A 405 -13.90 20.41 50.08
CA LYS A 405 -13.30 21.71 49.81
C LYS A 405 -14.38 22.73 49.50
N ASP A 406 -14.10 23.99 49.78
CA ASP A 406 -14.97 25.06 49.32
C ASP A 406 -14.72 25.43 47.86
N THR A 407 -15.43 26.46 47.47
CA THR A 407 -15.46 27.11 46.17
C THR A 407 -14.14 27.69 45.69
N ASN A 408 -13.17 27.90 46.58
CA ASN A 408 -11.85 28.43 46.26
C ASN A 408 -10.77 27.32 46.30
N ASP A 409 -11.19 26.05 46.24
CA ASP A 409 -10.34 24.87 46.43
C ASP A 409 -9.65 24.82 47.82
N VAL A 410 -10.18 25.56 48.80
CA VAL A 410 -9.65 25.54 50.16
C VAL A 410 -10.31 24.40 50.93
N ASN A 411 -9.48 23.51 51.49
CA ASN A 411 -9.95 22.39 52.28
C ASN A 411 -10.73 22.86 53.53
N LYS A 412 -11.97 22.42 53.67
CA LYS A 412 -12.84 22.74 54.82
C LYS A 412 -12.91 21.61 55.85
N GLY A 413 -12.38 20.44 55.54
CA GLY A 413 -12.24 19.37 56.52
C GLY A 413 -12.17 17.98 55.90
N PHE A 414 -11.65 17.07 56.70
CA PHE A 414 -11.72 15.63 56.46
C PHE A 414 -12.65 15.00 57.51
N TYR A 415 -13.64 14.26 57.03
CA TYR A 415 -14.64 13.58 57.85
C TYR A 415 -14.42 12.08 57.77
N TYR A 416 -13.84 11.50 58.82
CA TYR A 416 -13.55 10.08 58.90
C TYR A 416 -14.70 9.34 59.57
N PHE A 417 -15.15 8.22 58.99
CA PHE A 417 -16.09 7.34 59.66
C PHE A 417 -15.41 6.59 60.82
N PRO A 418 -16.13 6.37 61.94
CA PRO A 418 -15.68 5.45 62.97
C PRO A 418 -15.47 4.05 62.39
N LYS A 419 -14.42 3.36 62.83
CA LYS A 419 -14.16 1.95 62.49
C LYS A 419 -14.91 0.96 63.37
N THR A 420 -15.59 1.45 64.40
CA THR A 420 -16.33 0.64 65.36
C THR A 420 -17.81 0.66 65.04
N ASP A 421 -18.53 -0.42 65.33
CA ASP A 421 -19.98 -0.46 65.21
C ASP A 421 -20.65 0.52 66.20
N GLY A 422 -21.70 1.20 65.73
CA GLY A 422 -22.56 1.98 66.60
C GLY A 422 -23.41 1.07 67.49
N LYS A 423 -23.54 1.40 68.78
CA LYS A 423 -24.42 0.66 69.70
C LYS A 423 -25.86 1.17 69.59
N ARG A 424 -26.82 0.36 70.05
CA ARG A 424 -28.24 0.78 70.13
C ARG A 424 -28.35 2.03 71.01
N GLY A 425 -28.97 3.09 70.49
CA GLY A 425 -29.09 4.38 71.17
C GLY A 425 -27.98 5.38 70.83
N GLN A 426 -27.07 5.04 69.92
CA GLN A 426 -26.06 5.94 69.38
C GLN A 426 -26.44 6.52 68.02
N VAL A 427 -25.98 7.73 67.77
CA VAL A 427 -26.03 8.41 66.47
C VAL A 427 -24.65 8.94 66.11
N LEU A 428 -24.43 9.17 64.81
CA LEU A 428 -23.17 9.68 64.28
C LEU A 428 -23.18 11.20 64.29
N VAL A 429 -22.17 11.83 64.92
CA VAL A 429 -22.06 13.29 65.04
C VAL A 429 -20.65 13.77 64.67
N THR A 430 -20.55 15.01 64.20
CA THR A 430 -19.26 15.71 64.07
C THR A 430 -18.85 16.25 65.44
N HIS A 431 -17.57 16.23 65.79
CA HIS A 431 -17.09 16.76 67.07
C HIS A 431 -16.97 18.31 67.11
N GLY A 432 -17.77 19.04 66.32
CA GLY A 432 -17.68 20.50 66.21
C GLY A 432 -16.66 21.01 65.20
N LYS A 433 -16.64 22.33 64.94
CA LYS A 433 -15.69 22.93 63.99
C LYS A 433 -14.28 22.89 64.57
N SER A 434 -13.26 22.68 63.74
CA SER A 434 -11.85 22.73 64.19
C SER A 434 -11.45 24.07 64.84
N SER A 435 -12.19 25.14 64.54
CA SER A 435 -12.01 26.49 65.09
C SER A 435 -12.63 26.71 66.47
N ASP A 436 -13.41 25.74 66.98
CA ASP A 436 -14.13 25.93 68.25
C ASP A 436 -13.16 25.75 69.45
N PRO A 437 -13.24 26.62 70.48
CA PRO A 437 -12.36 26.55 71.64
C PRO A 437 -12.49 25.20 72.36
N GLY A 438 -11.38 24.46 72.47
CA GLY A 438 -11.34 23.13 73.11
C GLY A 438 -11.09 21.95 72.15
N ASN A 439 -11.19 22.17 70.83
CA ASN A 439 -11.10 21.10 69.83
C ASN A 439 -9.66 20.80 69.31
N GLY A 440 -8.63 21.41 69.91
CA GLY A 440 -7.23 21.01 69.74
C GLY A 440 -6.68 20.96 68.29
N ASN A 441 -7.24 21.71 67.35
CA ASN A 441 -6.91 21.62 65.91
C ASN A 441 -7.14 20.22 65.29
N MET A 442 -8.01 19.38 65.87
CA MET A 442 -8.27 18.04 65.33
C MET A 442 -9.23 18.10 64.12
N ASN A 443 -8.95 17.30 63.09
CA ASN A 443 -9.78 17.13 61.89
C ASN A 443 -11.19 16.68 62.27
N ASN A 444 -12.25 17.26 61.66
CA ASN A 444 -13.69 16.99 61.86
C ASN A 444 -14.10 15.48 61.73
N ASN A 445 -13.64 14.61 62.63
CA ASN A 445 -14.01 13.20 62.71
C ASN A 445 -15.50 13.03 63.01
N LEU A 446 -16.11 12.04 62.35
CA LEU A 446 -17.42 11.54 62.77
C LEU A 446 -17.20 10.59 63.93
N THR A 447 -18.02 10.70 64.98
CA THR A 447 -17.93 9.86 66.18
C THR A 447 -19.31 9.37 66.59
N TRP A 448 -19.38 8.15 67.14
CA TRP A 448 -20.60 7.65 67.75
C TRP A 448 -20.83 8.34 69.09
N ARG A 449 -22.00 8.94 69.29
CA ARG A 449 -22.44 9.48 70.59
C ARG A 449 -23.81 8.97 70.98
N ASP A 450 -24.00 8.75 72.27
CA ASP A 450 -25.30 8.35 72.81
C ASP A 450 -26.30 9.50 72.66
N VAL A 451 -27.55 9.20 72.27
CA VAL A 451 -28.59 10.21 72.06
C VAL A 451 -28.85 11.05 73.32
N ALA A 452 -28.67 10.47 74.51
CA ALA A 452 -28.83 11.18 75.77
C ALA A 452 -27.82 12.34 75.95
N ASP A 453 -26.61 12.21 75.39
CA ASP A 453 -25.58 13.25 75.43
C ASP A 453 -25.86 14.43 74.48
N LEU A 454 -26.78 14.26 73.53
CA LEU A 454 -27.16 15.30 72.56
C LEU A 454 -28.35 16.14 73.03
N ILE A 455 -29.04 15.73 74.10
CA ILE A 455 -30.16 16.48 74.65
C ILE A 455 -29.62 17.45 75.71
N LEU A 456 -29.41 18.69 75.28
CA LEU A 456 -28.87 19.76 76.10
C LEU A 456 -30.00 20.59 76.74
N LEU A 457 -30.05 20.64 78.08
CA LEU A 457 -30.96 21.53 78.80
C LEU A 457 -30.20 22.77 79.26
N LYS A 458 -30.54 23.94 78.70
CA LYS A 458 -29.87 25.22 79.02
C LYS A 458 -30.70 26.03 80.01
N ALA A 459 -30.12 26.33 81.17
CA ALA A 459 -30.73 27.24 82.12
C ALA A 459 -30.63 28.71 81.63
N PRO A 460 -31.51 29.62 82.06
CA PRO A 460 -31.49 31.02 81.64
C PRO A 460 -30.18 31.76 81.92
N ASN A 461 -29.40 31.28 82.89
CA ASN A 461 -28.07 31.80 83.24
C ASN A 461 -26.94 31.28 82.33
N GLY A 462 -27.26 30.51 81.29
CA GLY A 462 -26.31 29.96 80.31
C GLY A 462 -25.69 28.62 80.70
N THR A 463 -25.98 28.08 81.89
CA THR A 463 -25.43 26.78 82.35
C THR A 463 -26.14 25.62 81.65
N CYS A 464 -25.38 24.62 81.22
CA CYS A 464 -25.89 23.49 80.44
C CYS A 464 -25.94 22.22 81.31
N TYR A 465 -26.96 21.41 81.11
CA TYR A 465 -27.16 20.15 81.82
C TYR A 465 -27.44 19.02 80.84
N LYS A 466 -26.82 17.86 81.09
CA LYS A 466 -27.12 16.59 80.41
C LYS A 466 -28.24 15.87 81.13
N LEU A 467 -29.14 15.22 80.38
CA LEU A 467 -30.10 14.28 80.92
C LEU A 467 -29.40 12.96 81.27
N THR A 468 -29.55 12.51 82.51
CA THR A 468 -29.09 11.20 82.97
C THR A 468 -30.29 10.34 83.31
N VAL A 469 -30.25 9.05 82.98
CA VAL A 469 -31.23 8.07 83.48
C VAL A 469 -30.50 7.12 84.40
N SER A 470 -30.91 7.05 85.66
CA SER A 470 -30.32 6.11 86.62
C SER A 470 -30.65 4.66 86.27
N ASN A 471 -29.92 3.71 86.86
CA ASN A 471 -30.18 2.26 86.68
C ASN A 471 -31.60 1.82 87.13
N LEU A 472 -32.37 2.70 87.78
CA LEU A 472 -33.77 2.49 88.18
C LEU A 472 -34.77 3.16 87.22
N GLY A 473 -34.33 3.73 86.09
CA GLY A 473 -35.18 4.40 85.11
C GLY A 473 -35.61 5.82 85.46
N VAL A 474 -35.02 6.43 86.50
CA VAL A 474 -35.35 7.81 86.92
C VAL A 474 -34.53 8.83 86.13
N LEU A 475 -35.21 9.80 85.53
CA LEU A 475 -34.61 10.95 84.84
C LEU A 475 -34.04 11.96 85.84
N GLY A 476 -32.79 12.36 85.65
CA GLY A 476 -32.07 13.39 86.40
C GLY A 476 -31.19 14.24 85.48
N THR A 477 -30.51 15.24 86.04
CA THR A 477 -29.60 16.11 85.28
C THR A 477 -28.24 16.26 85.96
N VAL A 478 -27.18 16.38 85.17
CA VAL A 478 -25.82 16.71 85.63
C VAL A 478 -25.28 17.90 84.84
N ALA A 479 -24.54 18.79 85.50
CA ALA A 479 -23.91 19.94 84.83
C ALA A 479 -22.94 19.46 83.75
N ASP A 480 -23.03 20.05 82.55
CA ASP A 480 -22.20 19.70 81.41
C ASP A 480 -21.16 20.78 81.12
N THR A 481 -19.89 20.39 81.20
CA THR A 481 -18.75 21.27 80.93
C THR A 481 -18.42 21.38 79.43
N ASP A 482 -19.00 20.52 78.58
CA ASP A 482 -18.71 20.43 77.13
C ASP A 482 -19.69 21.26 76.27
N CYS A 483 -20.27 22.32 76.85
CA CYS A 483 -21.33 23.13 76.24
C CYS A 483 -20.88 24.02 75.04
N ALA A 484 -19.63 23.90 74.59
CA ALA A 484 -19.07 24.73 73.53
C ALA A 484 -19.43 24.26 72.11
N VAL A 485 -20.00 23.06 71.96
CA VAL A 485 -20.26 22.46 70.64
C VAL A 485 -21.75 22.53 70.28
N ASP A 486 -22.30 23.75 70.28
CA ASP A 486 -23.55 24.00 69.55
C ASP A 486 -23.21 24.20 68.07
N ALA A 487 -23.35 23.14 67.27
CA ALA A 487 -23.13 23.21 65.82
C ALA A 487 -24.16 24.11 65.11
N TYR A 488 -25.18 24.62 65.81
CA TYR A 488 -26.23 25.46 65.24
C TYR A 488 -26.25 26.85 65.91
N ASN A 489 -25.32 27.72 65.52
CA ASN A 489 -25.54 29.16 65.62
C ASN A 489 -26.23 29.66 64.33
N PRO A 490 -27.56 29.86 64.31
CA PRO A 490 -28.26 30.35 63.13
C PRO A 490 -27.87 31.79 62.74
N GLY A 491 -27.13 32.53 63.58
CA GLY A 491 -26.72 33.91 63.31
C GLY A 491 -25.50 34.07 62.37
N ALA A 492 -24.72 33.00 62.13
CA ALA A 492 -23.43 33.12 61.44
C ALA A 492 -23.45 32.76 59.94
N PHE A 493 -24.56 32.23 59.41
CA PHE A 493 -24.71 31.92 57.98
C PHE A 493 -25.52 32.96 57.18
N ALA A 494 -26.04 34.01 57.83
CA ALA A 494 -26.81 35.05 57.16
C ALA A 494 -25.98 36.07 56.37
N ARG A 495 -24.64 35.96 56.37
CA ARG A 495 -23.74 36.84 55.61
C ARG A 495 -22.55 36.04 55.11
N THR A 496 -22.74 35.34 53.99
CA THR A 496 -21.76 35.03 52.93
C THR A 496 -22.23 33.76 52.21
N ALA A 497 -23.36 33.87 51.52
CA ALA A 497 -23.74 32.99 50.42
C ALA A 497 -24.60 33.84 49.49
N GLY A 498 -23.95 34.60 48.63
CA GLY A 498 -24.57 35.11 47.42
C GLY A 498 -24.79 33.93 46.50
N ALA A 499 -25.92 33.25 46.66
CA ALA A 499 -26.50 32.39 45.63
C ALA A 499 -27.99 32.72 45.60
N SER A 500 -28.36 33.52 44.61
CA SER A 500 -29.74 33.74 44.21
C SER A 500 -30.33 32.41 43.77
N VAL A 501 -30.99 31.72 44.69
CA VAL A 501 -32.10 30.83 44.35
C VAL A 501 -33.34 31.64 44.65
N GLN A 502 -34.05 32.05 43.60
CA GLN A 502 -35.41 32.56 43.75
C GLN A 502 -36.26 31.42 44.33
N ASP A 503 -36.47 31.45 45.64
CA ASP A 503 -37.59 30.76 46.27
C ASP A 503 -38.85 31.61 45.98
N PRO A 504 -39.84 31.10 45.24
CA PRO A 504 -41.05 31.85 44.90
C PRO A 504 -41.91 32.23 46.11
N ASP A 505 -41.62 31.70 47.30
CA ASP A 505 -42.43 31.89 48.51
C ASP A 505 -41.75 32.68 49.65
N ALA A 506 -40.64 33.38 49.38
CA ALA A 506 -40.01 34.24 50.37
C ALA A 506 -40.96 35.35 50.87
N LEU A 507 -41.08 35.50 52.19
CA LEU A 507 -41.86 36.56 52.85
C LEU A 507 -41.36 37.95 52.40
N THR A 508 -42.13 38.61 51.53
CA THR A 508 -41.84 39.98 51.11
C THR A 508 -42.08 40.96 52.28
N ALA A 509 -41.40 42.11 52.27
CA ALA A 509 -41.60 43.18 53.25
C ALA A 509 -43.09 43.61 53.35
N GLU A 510 -43.83 43.47 52.26
CA GLU A 510 -45.28 43.67 52.19
C GLU A 510 -46.06 42.60 52.97
N LYS A 511 -45.72 41.31 52.84
CA LYS A 511 -46.31 40.23 53.66
C LYS A 511 -46.01 40.42 55.15
N VAL A 512 -44.82 40.91 55.50
CA VAL A 512 -44.45 41.24 56.89
C VAL A 512 -45.25 42.43 57.41
N SER A 513 -45.42 43.48 56.60
CA SER A 513 -46.25 44.64 56.95
C SER A 513 -47.72 44.24 57.17
N ILE A 514 -48.28 43.38 56.32
CA ILE A 514 -49.65 42.86 56.45
C ILE A 514 -49.80 41.99 57.72
N MET A 515 -48.77 41.20 58.07
CA MET A 515 -48.79 40.43 59.32
C MET A 515 -48.69 41.33 60.56
N LEU A 516 -47.87 42.38 60.52
CA LEU A 516 -47.77 43.36 61.60
C LEU A 516 -49.07 44.15 61.76
N GLU A 517 -49.72 44.57 60.67
CA GLU A 517 -51.05 45.20 60.72
C GLU A 517 -52.13 44.25 61.27
N LYS A 518 -52.08 42.96 60.91
CA LYS A 518 -52.98 41.95 61.49
C LYS A 518 -52.74 41.78 62.99
N GLN A 519 -51.48 41.74 63.44
CA GLN A 519 -51.15 41.66 64.86
C GLN A 519 -51.58 42.92 65.61
N ASP A 520 -51.38 44.11 65.05
CA ASP A 520 -51.80 45.37 65.67
C ASP A 520 -53.34 45.47 65.77
N LYS A 521 -54.05 44.95 64.76
CA LYS A 521 -55.53 44.85 64.81
C LYS A 521 -56.01 43.87 65.87
N ILE A 522 -55.32 42.73 66.05
CA ILE A 522 -55.63 41.74 67.10
C ILE A 522 -55.37 42.33 68.49
N ILE A 523 -54.26 43.07 68.67
CA ILE A 523 -53.93 43.74 69.93
C ILE A 523 -54.99 44.79 70.27
N LYS A 524 -55.39 45.64 69.32
CA LYS A 524 -56.47 46.63 69.52
C LYS A 524 -57.82 45.99 69.87
N ASP A 525 -58.15 44.84 69.28
CA ASP A 525 -59.38 44.11 69.59
C ASP A 525 -59.35 43.47 70.99
N LEU A 526 -58.16 42.99 71.42
CA LEU A 526 -57.92 42.51 72.78
C LEU A 526 -58.00 43.64 73.80
N GLU A 527 -57.40 44.80 73.52
CA GLU A 527 -57.50 45.99 74.38
C GLU A 527 -58.94 46.47 74.54
N LYS A 528 -59.73 46.43 73.45
CA LYS A 528 -61.16 46.73 73.50
C LYS A 528 -61.92 45.72 74.37
N LYS A 529 -61.68 44.41 74.21
CA LYS A 529 -62.28 43.36 75.04
C LYS A 529 -61.89 43.50 76.52
N VAL A 530 -60.65 43.88 76.82
CA VAL A 530 -60.20 44.16 78.20
C VAL A 530 -60.93 45.37 78.77
N LYS A 531 -61.12 46.44 77.99
CA LYS A 531 -61.92 47.61 78.39
C LYS A 531 -63.39 47.25 78.63
N ASP A 532 -63.99 46.45 77.77
CA ASP A 532 -65.38 46.00 77.90
C ASP A 532 -65.56 45.08 79.14
N LEU A 533 -64.57 44.23 79.44
CA LEU A 533 -64.52 43.41 80.66
C LEU A 533 -64.34 44.24 81.94
N GLN A 534 -63.53 45.31 81.87
CA GLN A 534 -63.37 46.25 82.98
C GLN A 534 -64.66 47.07 83.22
N ALA A 535 -65.38 47.44 82.16
CA ALA A 535 -66.68 48.13 82.26
C ALA A 535 -67.81 47.22 82.78
N HIS A 536 -67.74 45.90 82.56
CA HIS A 536 -68.68 44.93 83.11
C HIS A 536 -68.49 44.63 84.61
N LYS A 537 -67.30 44.88 85.17
CA LYS A 537 -67.04 44.76 86.62
C LYS A 537 -67.53 45.95 87.46
N SER A 538 -68.01 47.01 86.83
CA SER A 538 -68.44 48.27 87.47
C SER A 538 -69.93 48.58 87.34
N LYS A 539 -70.78 47.57 87.07
CA LYS A 539 -72.23 47.68 87.29
C LYS A 539 -72.62 46.76 88.48
N PRO A 540 -73.38 47.29 89.45
CA PRO A 540 -73.58 46.73 90.79
C PRO A 540 -74.32 45.39 90.80
#